data_AF-A0A8W8I428-F1
#
_entry.id   AF-A0A8W8I428-F1
#
_cell.length_a   1.000
_cell.length_b   1.000
_cell.length_c   1.000
_cell.angle_alpha   90.00
_cell.angle_beta   90.00
_cell.angle_gamma   90.00
#
_symmetry.space_group_name_H-M   'P 1'
#
loop_
_entity.id
_entity.type
_entity.pdbx_description
1 polymer ?
#
loop_
_entity_poly.entity_id
_entity_poly.type
_entity_poly.pdbx_seq_one_letter_code
_entity_poly.pdbx_strand_id
1 'polypeptide(L)'
;MAGVEEMESQTDDKENSSEKIVKTKEKNSNQDSEKLMKLPLSRIKSIMKSDPDVTLASQEAVITIAKATELFIWELSKDAVHSTLQSKRKTLQRKDLDCILDTRDCYLFLEGTLD
;
A
#
# COMPACT_ATOMS: atom_id res chain seq x y z
N MET A 1 -17.13 -9.16 77.99
CA MET A 1 -17.45 -10.57 78.27
C MET A 1 -17.93 -11.16 76.96
N ALA A 2 -17.18 -12.14 76.43
CA ALA A 2 -17.43 -12.95 75.21
C ALA A 2 -17.57 -12.15 73.89
N GLY A 3 -16.99 -12.52 72.75
CA GLY A 3 -16.46 -13.82 72.32
C GLY A 3 -16.87 -14.00 70.86
N VAL A 4 -15.92 -13.78 69.96
CA VAL A 4 -15.75 -14.25 68.57
C VAL A 4 -16.78 -15.23 67.98
N GLU A 5 -17.19 -14.98 66.75
CA GLU A 5 -17.21 -15.98 65.66
C GLU A 5 -17.11 -15.29 64.29
N GLU A 6 -16.15 -15.77 63.51
CA GLU A 6 -15.78 -15.36 62.14
C GLU A 6 -16.74 -15.96 61.11
N MET A 7 -16.97 -15.27 59.99
CA MET A 7 -16.88 -15.92 58.69
C MET A 7 -16.62 -14.91 57.58
N GLU A 8 -15.64 -15.24 56.75
CA GLU A 8 -14.94 -14.42 55.77
C GLU A 8 -15.84 -13.84 54.66
N SER A 9 -15.49 -12.65 54.20
CA SER A 9 -15.37 -12.43 52.76
C SER A 9 -14.17 -11.52 52.49
N GLN A 10 -13.21 -12.09 51.76
CA GLN A 10 -12.00 -11.47 51.25
C GLN A 10 -12.29 -10.18 50.48
N THR A 11 -11.54 -9.13 50.78
CA THR A 11 -10.88 -8.26 49.77
C THR A 11 -9.76 -7.46 50.47
N ASP A 12 -8.61 -8.11 50.66
CA ASP A 12 -7.30 -7.46 50.55
C ASP A 12 -7.09 -7.13 49.04
N ASP A 13 -6.40 -6.09 48.56
CA ASP A 13 -5.26 -5.39 49.13
C ASP A 13 -4.96 -4.09 48.36
N LYS A 14 -4.04 -3.34 48.97
CA LYS A 14 -3.44 -2.04 48.69
C LYS A 14 -2.88 -1.72 47.30
N GLU A 15 -2.94 -0.42 47.03
CA GLU A 15 -1.89 0.49 46.51
C GLU A 15 -0.65 -0.07 45.78
N ASN A 16 -0.44 0.56 44.61
CA ASN A 16 0.82 1.11 44.08
C ASN A 16 1.62 0.29 43.04
N SER A 17 2.03 1.04 42.01
CA SER A 17 3.08 0.77 41.04
C SER A 17 2.84 -0.34 40.01
N SER A 18 2.43 0.07 38.81
CA SER A 18 2.83 -0.59 37.56
C SER A 18 2.69 0.38 36.38
N GLU A 19 3.72 1.22 36.19
CA GLU A 19 4.12 1.60 34.84
C GLU A 19 4.48 0.33 34.07
N LYS A 20 3.51 -0.23 33.34
CA LYS A 20 3.69 -1.16 32.21
C LYS A 20 2.30 -1.53 31.70
N ILE A 21 2.25 -1.90 30.41
CA ILE A 21 1.05 -2.27 29.65
C ILE A 21 0.34 -1.01 29.12
N VAL A 22 0.81 -0.38 28.03
CA VAL A 22 0.55 -0.86 26.67
C VAL A 22 1.80 -0.71 25.79
N LYS A 23 2.67 -1.73 25.82
CA LYS A 23 3.58 -2.03 24.71
C LYS A 23 3.11 -3.35 24.08
N THR A 24 2.06 -3.29 23.27
CA THR A 24 1.60 -4.44 22.49
C THR A 24 2.04 -4.26 21.04
N LYS A 25 3.27 -4.73 20.78
CA LYS A 25 3.77 -5.36 19.55
C LYS A 25 3.41 -4.72 18.19
N GLU A 26 4.10 -3.65 17.83
CA GLU A 26 4.50 -3.41 16.44
C GLU A 26 5.79 -4.19 16.17
N LYS A 27 5.70 -5.42 15.63
CA LYS A 27 6.86 -6.13 15.08
C LYS A 27 6.44 -7.08 13.96
N ASN A 28 6.95 -6.78 12.76
CA ASN A 28 7.16 -7.67 11.59
C ASN A 28 6.00 -7.98 10.61
N SER A 29 5.20 -7.00 10.17
CA SER A 29 4.44 -7.11 8.89
C SER A 29 5.13 -6.40 7.71
N ASN A 30 6.13 -5.57 7.98
CA ASN A 30 6.78 -4.72 6.96
C ASN A 30 7.61 -5.52 5.94
N GLN A 31 8.26 -6.63 6.34
CA GLN A 31 9.07 -7.41 5.39
C GLN A 31 8.23 -8.31 4.49
N ASP A 32 7.11 -8.82 4.98
CA ASP A 32 6.29 -9.75 4.20
C ASP A 32 5.56 -9.03 3.06
N SER A 33 5.08 -7.80 3.29
CA SER A 33 4.46 -6.98 2.25
C SER A 33 5.44 -6.54 1.17
N GLU A 34 6.67 -6.15 1.53
CA GLU A 34 7.73 -5.85 0.55
C GLU A 34 8.06 -7.07 -0.33
N LYS A 35 7.99 -8.29 0.21
CA LYS A 35 8.29 -9.52 -0.53
C LYS A 35 7.16 -9.93 -1.49
N LEU A 36 5.93 -9.46 -1.25
CA LEU A 36 4.76 -9.78 -2.07
C LEU A 36 4.59 -8.86 -3.28
N MET A 37 5.11 -7.63 -3.20
CA MET A 37 4.98 -6.62 -4.26
C MET A 37 6.09 -6.78 -5.31
N LYS A 38 5.77 -6.56 -6.58
CA LYS A 38 6.74 -6.62 -7.70
C LYS A 38 7.55 -5.33 -7.82
N LEU A 39 7.05 -4.24 -7.26
CA LEU A 39 7.66 -2.92 -7.32
C LEU A 39 8.23 -2.53 -5.94
N PRO A 40 9.41 -1.88 -5.88
CA PRO A 40 10.01 -1.47 -4.62
C PRO A 40 9.19 -0.37 -3.93
N LEU A 41 8.65 -0.68 -2.74
CA LEU A 41 7.78 0.23 -1.99
C LEU A 41 8.48 1.55 -1.62
N SER A 42 9.79 1.51 -1.35
CA SER A 42 10.60 2.71 -1.07
C SER A 42 10.62 3.69 -2.24
N ARG A 43 10.66 3.18 -3.48
CA ARG A 43 10.64 4.03 -4.69
C ARG A 43 9.28 4.66 -4.89
N ILE A 44 8.22 3.88 -4.71
CA ILE A 44 6.84 4.36 -4.82
C ILE A 44 6.60 5.47 -3.80
N LYS A 45 6.97 5.24 -2.53
CA LYS A 45 6.86 6.26 -1.48
C LYS A 45 7.64 7.53 -1.82
N SER A 46 8.83 7.40 -2.42
CA SER A 46 9.62 8.56 -2.84
C SER A 46 8.98 9.35 -3.98
N ILE A 47 8.31 8.67 -4.92
CA ILE A 47 7.54 9.32 -6.00
C ILE A 47 6.30 10.00 -5.42
N MET A 48 5.57 9.36 -4.51
CA MET A 48 4.42 10.00 -3.86
C MET A 48 4.82 11.30 -3.14
N LYS A 49 5.99 11.31 -2.51
CA LYS A 49 6.52 12.47 -1.78
C LYS A 49 7.28 13.48 -2.65
N SER A 50 7.37 13.27 -3.97
CA SER A 50 7.90 14.33 -4.85
C SER A 50 6.90 15.45 -5.05
N ASP A 51 5.62 15.20 -4.76
CA ASP A 51 4.59 16.21 -4.69
C ASP A 51 4.76 17.04 -3.39
N PRO A 52 4.94 18.38 -3.49
CA PRO A 52 5.11 19.25 -2.31
C PRO A 52 3.92 19.23 -1.35
N ASP A 53 2.71 18.89 -1.83
CA ASP A 53 1.50 18.85 -1.01
C ASP A 53 1.39 17.52 -0.22
N VAL A 54 2.23 16.52 -0.53
CA VAL A 54 2.24 15.21 0.14
C VAL A 54 3.28 15.16 1.27
N THR A 55 2.85 15.50 2.48
CA THR A 55 3.71 15.50 3.67
C THR A 55 3.93 14.09 4.25
N LEU A 56 2.86 13.30 4.32
CA LEU A 56 2.83 11.95 4.89
C LEU A 56 2.25 10.96 3.88
N ALA A 57 2.87 9.79 3.78
CA ALA A 57 2.38 8.66 2.99
C ALA A 57 2.29 7.44 3.91
N SER A 58 1.07 7.00 4.20
CA SER A 58 0.82 5.81 5.04
C SER A 58 1.24 4.54 4.30
N GLN A 59 1.56 3.48 5.06
CA GLN A 59 1.99 2.22 4.48
C GLN A 59 0.90 1.60 3.59
N GLU A 60 -0.37 1.70 4.01
CA GLU A 60 -1.51 1.19 3.23
C GLU A 60 -1.68 1.93 1.89
N ALA A 61 -1.49 3.24 1.87
CA ALA A 61 -1.53 4.03 0.64
C ALA A 61 -0.40 3.61 -0.32
N VAL A 62 0.83 3.44 0.19
CA VAL A 62 1.98 3.00 -0.59
C VAL A 62 1.74 1.60 -1.19
N ILE A 63 1.21 0.65 -0.41
CA ILE A 63 0.88 -0.70 -0.89
C ILE A 63 -0.24 -0.66 -1.94
N THR A 64 -1.27 0.17 -1.72
CA THR A 64 -2.40 0.30 -2.64
C THR A 64 -1.93 0.85 -3.99
N ILE A 65 -1.11 1.90 -3.97
CA ILE A 65 -0.52 2.46 -5.18
C ILE A 65 0.40 1.45 -5.86
N ALA A 66 1.22 0.71 -5.10
CA ALA A 66 2.05 -0.36 -5.66
C ALA A 66 1.21 -1.36 -6.47
N LYS A 67 0.09 -1.81 -5.89
CA LYS A 67 -0.77 -2.78 -6.55
C LYS A 67 -1.50 -2.17 -7.75
N ALA A 68 -1.97 -0.94 -7.63
CA ALA A 68 -2.60 -0.21 -8.73
C ALA A 68 -1.61 -0.03 -9.90
N THR A 69 -0.35 0.31 -9.63
CA THR A 69 0.70 0.45 -10.65
C THR A 69 0.99 -0.88 -11.35
N GLU A 70 1.01 -2.01 -10.64
CA GLU A 70 1.15 -3.33 -11.27
C GLU A 70 0.01 -3.62 -12.26
N LEU A 71 -1.24 -3.38 -11.82
CA LEU A 71 -2.42 -3.58 -12.66
C LEU A 71 -2.45 -2.61 -13.84
N PHE A 72 -2.02 -1.38 -13.64
CA PHE A 72 -1.92 -0.37 -14.68
C PHE A 72 -0.93 -0.79 -15.77
N ILE A 73 0.28 -1.24 -15.39
CA ILE A 73 1.28 -1.73 -16.35
C ILE A 73 0.73 -2.93 -17.13
N TRP A 74 0.04 -3.86 -16.46
CA TRP A 74 -0.57 -5.01 -17.10
C TRP A 74 -1.61 -4.61 -18.15
N GLU A 75 -2.56 -3.75 -17.79
CA GLU A 75 -3.64 -3.36 -18.70
C GLU A 75 -3.12 -2.51 -19.86
N LEU A 76 -2.21 -1.56 -19.59
CA LEU A 76 -1.56 -0.75 -20.63
C LEU A 76 -0.79 -1.64 -21.62
N SER A 77 -0.05 -2.63 -21.10
CA SER A 77 0.70 -3.57 -21.94
C SER A 77 -0.22 -4.43 -22.81
N LYS A 78 -1.35 -4.89 -22.25
CA LYS A 78 -2.34 -5.69 -22.97
C LYS A 78 -2.99 -4.89 -24.09
N ASP A 79 -3.37 -3.63 -23.83
CA ASP A 79 -3.93 -2.73 -24.84
C ASP A 79 -2.91 -2.43 -25.95
N ALA A 80 -1.66 -2.15 -25.59
CA ALA A 80 -0.58 -1.89 -26.54
C ALA A 80 -0.28 -3.10 -27.44
N VAL A 81 -0.26 -4.30 -26.86
CA VAL A 81 -0.12 -5.55 -27.63
C VAL A 81 -1.32 -5.79 -28.53
N HIS A 82 -2.54 -5.49 -28.07
CA HIS A 82 -3.73 -5.59 -28.91
C HIS A 82 -3.63 -4.68 -30.14
N SER A 83 -3.21 -3.42 -29.97
CA SER A 83 -2.95 -2.48 -31.08
C SER A 83 -1.85 -2.98 -32.03
N THR A 84 -0.78 -3.55 -31.48
CA THR A 84 0.33 -4.15 -32.25
C THR A 84 -0.16 -5.31 -33.15
N LEU A 85 -1.00 -6.19 -32.60
CA LEU A 85 -1.55 -7.35 -33.30
C LEU A 85 -2.55 -6.94 -34.38
N GLN A 86 -3.35 -5.89 -34.15
CA GLN A 86 -4.21 -5.30 -35.18
C GLN A 86 -3.39 -4.81 -36.39
N SER A 87 -2.19 -4.29 -36.14
CA SER A 87 -1.23 -3.92 -37.18
C SER A 87 -0.50 -5.11 -37.84
N LYS A 88 -0.87 -6.37 -37.53
CA LYS A 88 -0.23 -7.61 -37.99
C LYS A 88 1.26 -7.71 -37.64
N ARG A 89 1.69 -7.02 -36.58
CA ARG A 89 3.07 -7.05 -36.10
C ARG A 89 3.16 -7.89 -34.82
N LYS A 90 4.39 -8.32 -34.51
CA LYS A 90 4.73 -9.01 -33.26
C LYS A 90 5.66 -8.19 -32.36
N THR A 91 6.14 -7.06 -32.87
CA THR A 91 7.01 -6.12 -32.15
C THR A 91 6.21 -4.88 -31.81
N LEU A 92 6.06 -4.64 -30.51
CA LEU A 92 5.43 -3.46 -29.94
C LEU A 92 6.28 -2.23 -30.26
N GLN A 93 5.65 -1.17 -30.75
CA GLN A 93 6.29 0.09 -31.14
C GLN A 93 5.65 1.26 -30.39
N ARG A 94 6.35 2.39 -30.29
CA ARG A 94 5.84 3.60 -29.62
C ARG A 94 4.49 4.05 -30.19
N LYS A 95 4.33 4.01 -31.51
CA LYS A 95 3.06 4.33 -32.20
C LYS A 95 1.86 3.49 -31.74
N ASP A 96 2.09 2.28 -31.22
CA ASP A 96 1.02 1.45 -30.67
C ASP A 96 0.52 2.02 -29.35
N LEU A 97 1.41 2.62 -28.56
CA LEU A 97 1.07 3.38 -27.36
C LEU A 97 0.35 4.67 -27.73
N ASP A 98 0.88 5.46 -28.67
CA ASP A 98 0.26 6.73 -29.08
C ASP A 98 -1.20 6.50 -29.53
N CYS A 99 -1.43 5.47 -30.34
CA CYS A 99 -2.78 5.08 -30.78
C CYS A 99 -3.73 4.74 -29.61
N ILE A 100 -3.27 4.00 -28.59
CA ILE A 100 -4.15 3.66 -27.45
C ILE A 100 -4.40 4.87 -26.54
N LEU A 101 -3.44 5.80 -26.43
CA LEU A 101 -3.60 7.03 -25.68
C LEU A 101 -4.63 7.95 -26.33
N ASP A 102 -4.60 8.06 -27.66
CA ASP A 102 -5.57 8.86 -28.43
C ASP A 102 -6.98 8.23 -28.44
N THR A 103 -7.06 6.91 -28.28
CA THR A 103 -8.34 6.18 -28.40
C THR A 103 -9.06 6.03 -27.06
N ARG A 104 -8.35 5.98 -25.93
CA ARG A 104 -8.96 5.68 -24.62
C ARG A 104 -8.78 6.83 -23.64
N ASP A 105 -9.90 7.45 -23.29
CA ASP A 105 -9.96 8.58 -22.34
C ASP A 105 -9.34 8.29 -20.97
N CYS A 106 -9.34 7.03 -20.52
CA CYS A 106 -8.74 6.64 -19.25
C CYS A 106 -7.21 6.82 -19.20
N TYR A 107 -6.55 7.01 -20.34
CA TYR A 107 -5.12 7.26 -20.43
C TYR A 107 -4.76 8.73 -20.71
N LEU A 108 -5.73 9.65 -20.75
CA LEU A 108 -5.46 11.07 -21.02
C LEU A 108 -4.48 11.72 -20.04
N PHE A 109 -4.38 11.22 -18.81
CA PHE A 109 -3.41 11.70 -17.83
C PHE A 109 -1.93 11.45 -18.25
N LEU A 110 -1.70 10.65 -19.29
CA LEU A 110 -0.38 10.41 -19.88
C LEU A 110 -0.07 11.31 -21.09
N GLU A 111 -1.01 12.14 -21.54
CA GLU A 111 -0.77 13.07 -22.66
C GLU A 111 0.41 13.99 -22.35
N GLY A 112 1.33 14.17 -23.32
CA GLY A 112 2.55 14.96 -23.15
C GLY A 112 3.63 14.33 -22.26
N THR A 113 3.43 13.12 -21.73
CA THR A 113 4.46 12.41 -20.95
C THR A 113 5.37 11.53 -21.80
N LEU A 114 4.94 11.20 -23.02
CA LEU A 114 5.62 10.28 -23.94
C LEU A 114 6.19 11.00 -25.17
N ASP A 115 6.68 12.24 -25.07
CA ASP A 115 7.35 12.95 -26.17
C ASP A 115 8.80 12.50 -26.41
#